data_AF-A0A392NXR5-F1
#
_entry.id   AF-A0A392NXR5-F1
#
_cell.length_a   1.000
_cell.length_b   1.000
_cell.length_c   1.000
_cell.angle_alpha   90.00
_cell.angle_beta   90.00
_cell.angle_gamma   90.00
#
_symmetry.space_group_name_H-M   'P 1'
#
loop_
_entity.id
_entity.type
_entity.pdbx_description
1 polymer ?
#
loop_
_entity_poly.entity_id
_entity_poly.type
_entity_poly.pdbx_seq_one_letter_code
_entity_poly.pdbx_strand_id
1 'polypeptide(L)' 'GYGVATGGPLAWGLCYNHEMSPAQTYCDDYYKVDYPCSPGAEYYGRGAIPIY' A
#
# COMPACT_ATOMS: atom_id res chain seq x y z
N GLY A 1 -8.80 14.70 13.47
CA GLY A 1 -8.81 13.23 13.34
C GLY A 1 -10.18 12.76 12.88
N TYR A 2 -10.33 11.49 12.48
CA TYR A 2 -11.55 10.93 11.88
C TYR A 2 -12.87 11.12 12.67
N GLY A 3 -12.81 11.59 13.93
CA GLY A 3 -13.99 11.94 14.74
C GLY A 3 -14.84 13.10 14.21
N VAL A 4 -14.35 13.90 13.26
CA VAL A 4 -15.13 14.97 12.58
C VAL A 4 -15.52 14.59 11.15
N ALA A 5 -15.29 13.35 10.73
CA ALA A 5 -15.60 12.90 9.38
C ALA A 5 -17.12 12.83 9.15
N THR A 6 -17.60 13.39 8.03
CA THR A 6 -19.02 13.35 7.65
C THR A 6 -19.48 11.90 7.52
N GLY A 7 -20.59 11.54 8.16
CA GLY A 7 -21.05 10.14 8.20
C GLY A 7 -20.32 9.24 9.20
N GLY A 8 -19.39 9.79 9.98
CA GLY A 8 -18.60 9.07 10.98
C GLY A 8 -17.37 8.36 10.39
N PRO A 9 -16.46 7.85 11.25
CA PRO A 9 -15.17 7.29 10.82
C PRO A 9 -15.29 6.03 9.96
N LEU A 10 -16.40 5.29 10.05
CA LEU A 10 -16.61 4.04 9.29
C LEU A 10 -17.16 4.28 7.87
N ALA A 11 -17.58 5.50 7.54
CA ALA A 11 -18.13 5.83 6.21
C ALA A 11 -17.03 6.07 5.14
N TRP A 12 -15.76 6.08 5.54
CA TRP A 12 -14.62 6.46 4.70
C TRP A 12 -13.71 5.27 4.35
N GLY A 13 -14.29 4.06 4.29
CA GLY A 13 -13.59 2.90 3.73
C GLY A 13 -13.15 3.16 2.28
N LEU A 14 -12.04 2.52 1.86
CA LEU A 14 -11.50 2.66 0.50
C LEU A 14 -11.10 4.10 0.09
N CYS A 15 -10.86 4.99 1.05
CA CYS A 15 -10.46 6.37 0.79
C CYS A 15 -9.09 6.49 0.08
N TYR A 16 -8.18 5.56 0.34
CA TYR A 16 -6.85 5.51 -0.26
C TYR A 16 -6.70 4.30 -1.17
N ASN A 17 -5.96 4.49 -2.27
CA ASN A 17 -5.68 3.44 -3.26
C ASN A 17 -4.20 3.02 -3.30
N HIS A 18 -3.34 3.67 -2.53
CA HIS A 18 -1.95 3.31 -2.33
C HIS A 18 -1.46 3.74 -0.94
N GLU A 19 -0.39 3.13 -0.49
CA GLU A 19 0.31 3.48 0.74
C GLU A 19 0.83 4.92 0.70
N MET A 20 0.45 5.74 1.67
CA MET A 20 0.73 7.19 1.63
C MET A 20 2.19 7.56 1.95
N SER A 21 2.92 6.72 2.68
CA SER A 21 4.29 6.99 3.11
C SER A 21 5.08 5.69 3.23
N PRO A 22 5.34 5.01 2.09
CA PRO A 22 6.06 3.76 2.10
C PRO A 22 7.48 3.94 2.64
N ALA A 23 7.87 3.08 3.58
CA ALA A 23 9.20 3.13 4.21
C ALA A 23 10.30 2.52 3.32
N GLN A 24 9.91 1.73 2.32
CA GLN A 24 10.79 1.00 1.42
C GLN A 24 10.08 0.70 0.09
N THR A 25 10.83 0.15 -0.87
CA THR A 25 10.30 -0.25 -2.18
C THR A 25 9.64 -1.63 -2.19
N TYR A 26 9.73 -2.40 -1.09
CA TYR A 26 9.15 -3.74 -0.93
C TYR A 26 9.61 -4.76 -1.99
N CYS A 27 10.85 -4.60 -2.48
CA CYS A 27 11.50 -5.63 -3.30
C CYS A 27 12.31 -6.56 -2.38
N ASP A 28 11.92 -7.83 -2.30
CA ASP A 28 12.60 -8.83 -1.47
C ASP A 28 13.70 -9.57 -2.25
N ASP A 29 14.95 -9.39 -1.81
CA ASP A 29 16.13 -10.03 -2.37
C ASP A 29 16.16 -11.56 -2.17
N TYR A 30 15.43 -12.10 -1.19
CA TYR A 30 15.36 -13.53 -0.90
C TYR A 30 14.60 -14.29 -1.98
N TYR A 31 13.51 -13.73 -2.49
CA TYR A 31 12.63 -14.38 -3.46
C TYR A 31 12.96 -14.07 -4.94
N LYS A 32 14.01 -13.28 -5.20
CA LYS A 32 14.33 -12.76 -6.55
C LYS A 32 14.58 -13.80 -7.64
N VAL A 33 14.85 -15.05 -7.27
CA VAL A 33 15.05 -16.14 -8.23
C VAL A 33 13.71 -16.52 -8.89
N ASP A 34 12.65 -16.62 -8.08
CA ASP A 34 11.31 -16.95 -8.55
C ASP A 34 10.50 -15.70 -8.92
N TYR A 35 10.74 -14.59 -8.20
CA TYR A 35 10.02 -13.32 -8.33
C TYR A 35 10.98 -12.14 -8.46
N PRO A 36 11.66 -11.97 -9.61
CA PRO A 36 12.58 -10.87 -9.81
C PRO A 36 11.86 -9.53 -9.82
N CYS A 37 12.44 -8.55 -9.13
CA CYS A 37 11.93 -7.19 -9.14
C CYS A 37 12.23 -6.49 -10.47
N SER A 38 11.24 -5.78 -11.01
CA SER A 38 11.41 -4.99 -12.23
C SER A 38 12.20 -3.71 -11.92
N PRO A 39 13.22 -3.33 -12.73
CA PRO A 39 13.98 -2.10 -12.51
C PRO A 39 13.08 -0.86 -12.44
N GLY A 40 13.26 -0.05 -11.39
CA GLY A 40 12.48 1.16 -11.16
C GLY A 40 11.03 0.95 -10.69
N ALA A 41 10.60 -0.30 -10.48
CA ALA A 41 9.29 -0.60 -9.91
C ALA A 41 9.34 -0.57 -8.37
N GLU A 42 8.22 -0.19 -7.76
CA GLU A 42 8.02 -0.18 -6.31
C GLU A 42 6.75 -0.97 -5.95
N TYR A 43 6.86 -1.83 -4.95
CA TYR A 43 5.87 -2.84 -4.56
C TYR A 43 5.13 -2.48 -3.26
N TYR A 44 5.03 -1.18 -2.93
CA TYR A 44 4.22 -0.70 -1.82
C TYR A 44 2.74 -1.08 -1.94
N GLY A 45 2.01 -1.02 -0.83
CA GLY A 45 0.60 -1.41 -0.77
C GLY A 45 -0.28 -0.65 -1.76
N ARG A 46 -1.09 -1.38 -2.54
CA ARG A 46 -2.02 -0.82 -3.56
C ARG A 46 -3.41 -1.45 -3.46
N GLY A 47 -4.42 -0.69 -3.89
CA GLY A 47 -5.80 -1.15 -3.99
C GLY A 47 -6.52 -1.25 -2.65
N ALA A 48 -7.61 -2.02 -2.65
CA ALA A 48 -8.48 -2.19 -1.47
C ALA A 48 -7.84 -3.07 -0.38
N ILE A 49 -6.95 -3.98 -0.78
CA ILE A 49 -6.19 -4.87 0.11
C ILE A 49 -4.72 -4.54 -0.11
N PRO A 50 -4.10 -3.76 0.77
CA PRO A 50 -2.68 -3.44 0.64
C PRO A 50 -1.85 -4.72 0.87
N ILE A 51 -1.18 -5.16 -0.20
CA ILE A 51 -0.19 -6.25 -0.20
C ILE A 51 1.22 -5.65 -0.14
N TYR A 52 2.12 -6.30 0.59
CA TYR A 52 3.51 -5.88 0.79
C TYR A 52 4.45 -7.08 0.74
#